data_AF-A0A0F8V972-F1
#
_entry.id   AF-A0A0F8V972-F1
#
_cell.length_a   1.000
_cell.length_b   1.000
_cell.length_c   1.000
_cell.angle_alpha   90.00
_cell.angle_beta   90.00
_cell.angle_gamma   90.00
#
_symmetry.space_group_name_H-M   'P 1'
#
loop_
_entity.id
_entity.type
_entity.pdbx_description
1 polymer ?
#
loop_
_entity_poly.entity_id
_entity_poly.type
_entity_poly.pdbx_seq_one_letter_code
_entity_poly.pdbx_strand_id
1 'polypeptide(L)'
;MSEMESSPSEVTTVKPEIAEDAESLGDLSTSIQKKQQKALYDSKKDDPRAIEAMIHFMYGFTYDGTGGGHLSPMLFHIQVYQVGDKYDVPKLKDQARCKFENAIELCWAMDDFHHAIANAYSATSFGDKGLRDPLVRVSLEHIDALLQVEEFRRVLTETLGFAADLVQTPHCGKSWGLEKSP
;
A
#
# COMPACT_ATOMS: atom_id res chain seq x y z
N MET A 1 87.73 11.85 -24.36
CA MET A 1 86.94 11.81 -25.61
C MET A 1 86.13 10.54 -25.55
N SER A 2 84.83 10.62 -25.88
CA SER A 2 83.83 9.53 -25.91
C SER A 2 83.49 8.92 -24.53
N GLU A 3 82.24 8.82 -24.06
CA GLU A 3 81.04 8.15 -24.64
C GLU A 3 81.29 6.63 -24.80
N MET A 4 80.39 5.67 -24.52
CA MET A 4 79.00 5.58 -24.01
C MET A 4 78.81 4.09 -23.54
N GLU A 5 77.73 3.56 -22.92
CA GLU A 5 76.36 3.97 -22.57
C GLU A 5 75.85 3.05 -21.40
N SER A 6 74.68 3.36 -20.84
CA SER A 6 73.62 2.45 -20.35
C SER A 6 73.51 2.12 -18.86
N SER A 7 72.24 2.14 -18.41
CA SER A 7 71.81 2.29 -17.00
C SER A 7 70.86 1.14 -16.56
N PRO A 8 69.94 1.26 -15.58
CA PRO A 8 70.07 0.51 -14.32
C PRO A 8 68.80 -0.32 -13.98
N SER A 9 68.63 -0.66 -12.68
CA SER A 9 67.41 -1.05 -11.91
C SER A 9 67.64 -2.34 -11.10
N GLU A 10 67.06 -2.54 -9.92
CA GLU A 10 66.57 -1.63 -8.88
C GLU A 10 66.46 -2.43 -7.58
N VAL A 11 66.74 -1.84 -6.41
CA VAL A 11 66.52 -2.52 -5.12
C VAL A 11 65.09 -2.27 -4.67
N THR A 12 64.36 -3.32 -4.26
CA THR A 12 63.18 -3.11 -3.40
C THR A 12 63.03 -4.19 -2.33
N THR A 13 63.09 -3.69 -1.10
CA THR A 13 63.09 -4.38 0.18
C THR A 13 61.77 -5.11 0.51
N VAL A 14 61.96 -6.18 1.28
CA VAL A 14 61.02 -7.02 2.04
C VAL A 14 59.70 -6.36 2.50
N LYS A 15 58.63 -7.17 2.40
CA LYS A 15 57.28 -7.02 2.97
C LYS A 15 57.28 -6.77 4.50
N PRO A 16 56.29 -6.05 5.04
CA PRO A 16 55.66 -6.48 6.29
C PRO A 16 54.13 -6.62 6.20
N GLU A 17 53.64 -7.48 7.08
CA GLU A 17 52.27 -7.96 7.26
C GLU A 17 51.66 -7.22 8.46
N ILE A 18 50.54 -6.49 8.27
CA ILE A 18 49.78 -5.85 9.36
C ILE A 18 48.27 -5.85 9.05
N ALA A 19 47.51 -6.44 9.98
CA ALA A 19 46.08 -6.26 10.27
C ALA A 19 45.02 -6.60 9.19
N GLU A 20 44.31 -7.71 9.44
CA GLU A 20 42.85 -7.82 9.21
C GLU A 20 42.08 -6.89 10.18
N ASP A 21 40.74 -6.89 10.13
CA ASP A 21 39.80 -6.14 11.00
C ASP A 21 39.53 -4.65 10.65
N ALA A 22 38.88 -4.38 9.50
CA ALA A 22 38.30 -3.06 9.20
C ALA A 22 36.98 -3.05 8.38
N GLU A 23 36.23 -4.16 8.29
CA GLU A 23 34.88 -4.19 7.68
C GLU A 23 33.77 -4.04 8.75
N SER A 24 33.18 -2.83 8.92
CA SER A 24 31.88 -2.72 9.63
C SER A 24 31.13 -1.39 9.49
N LEU A 25 31.81 -0.24 9.40
CA LEU A 25 31.14 1.07 9.61
C LEU A 25 30.60 1.76 8.34
N GLY A 26 31.11 1.42 7.14
CA GLY A 26 30.65 2.02 5.88
C GLY A 26 29.23 1.61 5.46
N ASP A 27 28.91 0.32 5.66
CA ASP A 27 27.65 -0.27 5.21
C ASP A 27 26.44 0.26 5.97
N LEU A 28 26.57 0.54 7.26
CA LEU A 28 25.47 1.08 8.07
C LEU A 28 25.10 2.50 7.62
N SER A 29 26.10 3.36 7.35
CA SER A 29 25.86 4.74 6.88
C SER A 29 25.16 4.76 5.52
N THR A 30 25.67 3.97 4.56
CA THR A 30 25.08 3.83 3.24
C THR A 30 23.68 3.21 3.29
N SER A 31 23.45 2.24 4.19
CA SER A 31 22.13 1.63 4.41
C SER A 31 21.12 2.61 5.00
N ILE A 32 21.54 3.46 5.95
CA ILE A 32 20.69 4.52 6.53
C ILE A 32 20.33 5.54 5.44
N GLN A 33 21.31 6.03 4.67
CA GLN A 33 21.06 6.97 3.57
C GLN A 33 20.12 6.37 2.51
N LYS A 34 20.35 5.12 2.09
CA LYS A 34 19.49 4.43 1.10
C LYS A 34 18.07 4.19 1.62
N LYS A 35 17.91 3.90 2.92
CA LYS A 35 16.59 3.78 3.57
C LYS A 35 15.87 5.13 3.66
N GLN A 36 16.56 6.21 3.99
CA GLN A 36 16.02 7.58 3.99
C GLN A 36 15.62 8.03 2.58
N GLN A 37 16.47 7.80 1.58
CA GLN A 37 16.19 8.12 0.17
C GLN A 37 14.95 7.37 -0.34
N LYS A 38 14.81 6.08 0.02
CA LYS A 38 13.62 5.29 -0.30
C LYS A 38 12.38 5.86 0.39
N ALA A 39 12.45 6.17 1.69
CA ALA A 39 11.32 6.74 2.42
C ALA A 39 10.85 8.09 1.83
N LEU A 40 11.78 8.96 1.41
CA LEU A 40 11.45 10.20 0.70
C LEU A 40 10.79 9.96 -0.67
N TYR A 41 11.24 8.94 -1.41
CA TYR A 41 10.64 8.57 -2.69
C TYR A 41 9.23 8.00 -2.51
N ASP A 42 9.07 7.05 -1.57
CA ASP A 42 7.78 6.44 -1.24
C ASP A 42 6.78 7.50 -0.73
N SER A 43 7.24 8.55 -0.03
CA SER A 43 6.40 9.68 0.43
C SER A 43 5.88 10.57 -0.70
N LYS A 44 6.44 10.51 -1.93
CA LYS A 44 5.94 11.26 -3.09
C LYS A 44 4.87 10.53 -3.91
N LYS A 45 4.58 9.27 -3.57
CA LYS A 45 3.60 8.43 -4.27
C LYS A 45 2.17 8.59 -3.73
N ASP A 46 2.03 9.02 -2.48
CA ASP A 46 0.72 9.13 -1.82
C ASP A 46 -0.08 10.31 -2.40
N ASP A 47 -1.40 10.17 -2.46
CA ASP A 47 -2.26 11.28 -2.89
C ASP A 47 -2.19 12.41 -1.84
N PRO A 48 -1.92 13.67 -2.23
CA PRO A 48 -1.80 14.76 -1.28
C PRO A 48 -3.08 14.97 -0.44
N ARG A 49 -4.26 14.62 -0.96
CA ARG A 49 -5.53 14.69 -0.20
C ARG A 49 -5.64 13.59 0.85
N ALA A 50 -5.00 12.44 0.65
CA ALA A 50 -4.98 11.37 1.65
C ALA A 50 -4.04 11.73 2.81
N ILE A 51 -2.91 12.41 2.51
CA ILE A 51 -2.05 13.03 3.52
C ILE A 51 -2.78 14.19 4.23
N GLU A 52 -3.48 15.06 3.50
CA GLU A 52 -4.29 16.14 4.07
C GLU A 52 -5.38 15.60 5.02
N ALA A 53 -6.10 14.55 4.62
CA ALA A 53 -7.05 13.84 5.46
C ALA A 53 -6.43 13.28 6.75
N MET A 54 -5.22 12.71 6.66
CA MET A 54 -4.46 12.27 7.83
C MET A 54 -4.08 13.44 8.73
N ILE A 55 -3.58 14.54 8.17
CA ILE A 55 -3.21 15.73 8.94
C ILE A 55 -4.43 16.32 9.65
N HIS A 56 -5.56 16.47 8.95
CA HIS A 56 -6.83 16.93 9.54
C HIS A 56 -7.24 16.04 10.71
N PHE A 57 -7.15 14.72 10.53
CA PHE A 57 -7.43 13.75 11.59
C PHE A 57 -6.49 13.88 12.80
N MET A 58 -5.18 14.06 12.58
CA MET A 58 -4.19 14.27 13.65
C MET A 58 -4.46 15.54 14.47
N TYR A 59 -4.97 16.61 13.83
CA TYR A 59 -5.40 17.84 14.51
C TYR A 59 -6.83 17.77 15.09
N GLY A 60 -7.48 16.60 15.08
CA GLY A 60 -8.80 16.38 15.69
C GLY A 60 -10.00 16.73 14.81
N PHE A 61 -9.77 17.07 13.53
CA PHE A 61 -10.84 17.31 12.57
C PHE A 61 -11.26 16.00 11.90
N THR A 62 -12.55 15.86 11.61
CA THR A 62 -13.01 14.81 10.70
C THR A 62 -12.68 15.22 9.27
N TYR A 63 -11.81 14.47 8.59
CA TYR A 63 -11.70 14.61 7.13
C TYR A 63 -13.02 14.20 6.49
N ASP A 64 -13.59 15.01 5.61
CA ASP A 64 -14.75 14.67 4.81
C ASP A 64 -14.31 14.39 3.36
N GLY A 65 -14.90 13.37 2.72
CA GLY A 65 -14.58 13.00 1.34
C GLY A 65 -15.08 14.01 0.30
N THR A 66 -15.56 15.16 0.75
CA THR A 66 -16.19 16.24 -0.01
C THR A 66 -15.19 17.21 -0.64
N GLY A 67 -13.89 17.04 -0.38
CA GLY A 67 -12.82 17.76 -1.09
C GLY A 67 -12.90 17.47 -2.58
N GLY A 68 -13.47 18.42 -3.35
CA GLY A 68 -13.96 18.26 -4.72
C GLY A 68 -12.90 17.95 -5.78
N GLY A 69 -12.37 16.72 -5.74
CA GLY A 69 -11.42 16.20 -6.70
C GLY A 69 -12.00 15.03 -7.50
N HIS A 70 -11.32 14.72 -8.61
CA HIS A 70 -11.76 13.75 -9.63
C HIS A 70 -11.65 12.25 -9.20
N LEU A 71 -11.57 11.95 -7.90
CA LEU A 71 -11.57 10.58 -7.40
C LEU A 71 -12.90 10.25 -6.75
N SER A 72 -13.44 9.10 -7.12
CA SER A 72 -14.66 8.53 -6.55
C SER A 72 -14.48 8.29 -5.05
N PRO A 73 -15.52 8.48 -4.21
CA PRO A 73 -15.42 8.34 -2.75
C PRO A 73 -14.83 7.01 -2.29
N MET A 74 -15.14 5.92 -3.00
CA MET A 74 -14.58 4.58 -2.77
C MET A 74 -13.04 4.58 -2.89
N LEU A 75 -12.49 5.12 -3.98
CA LEU A 75 -11.05 5.18 -4.24
C LEU A 75 -10.33 6.09 -3.24
N PHE A 76 -10.95 7.24 -2.90
CA PHE A 76 -10.41 8.15 -1.92
C PHE A 76 -10.29 7.49 -0.53
N HIS A 77 -11.30 6.75 -0.08
CA HIS A 77 -11.24 6.05 1.20
C HIS A 77 -10.22 4.90 1.22
N ILE A 78 -10.00 4.20 0.09
CA ILE A 78 -8.89 3.23 -0.04
C ILE A 78 -7.53 3.92 0.10
N GLN A 79 -7.33 5.11 -0.49
CA GLN A 79 -6.08 5.86 -0.33
C GLN A 79 -5.86 6.34 1.11
N VAL A 80 -6.89 6.86 1.78
CA VAL A 80 -6.78 7.25 3.20
C VAL A 80 -6.49 6.03 4.08
N TYR A 81 -7.02 4.86 3.74
CA TYR A 81 -6.69 3.59 4.40
C TYR A 81 -5.23 3.19 4.22
N GLN A 82 -4.68 3.28 2.99
CA GLN A 82 -3.25 3.07 2.71
C GLN A 82 -2.36 4.03 3.52
N VAL A 83 -2.72 5.31 3.59
CA VAL A 83 -1.99 6.31 4.38
C VAL A 83 -2.10 5.99 5.89
N GLY A 84 -3.28 5.60 6.37
CA GLY A 84 -3.47 5.17 7.76
C GLY A 84 -2.63 3.95 8.15
N ASP A 85 -2.43 3.00 7.24
CA ASP A 85 -1.53 1.85 7.43
C ASP A 85 -0.05 2.26 7.39
N LYS A 86 0.34 3.05 6.37
CA LYS A 86 1.73 3.49 6.12
C LYS A 86 2.31 4.35 7.24
N TYR A 87 1.48 5.21 7.85
CA TYR A 87 1.88 6.13 8.92
C TYR A 87 1.49 5.60 10.33
N ASP A 88 1.05 4.35 10.44
CA ASP A 88 0.66 3.67 11.69
C ASP A 88 -0.38 4.47 12.52
N VAL A 89 -1.45 4.90 11.85
CA VAL A 89 -2.58 5.64 12.44
C VAL A 89 -3.83 4.74 12.44
N PRO A 90 -3.95 3.75 13.35
CA PRO A 90 -5.00 2.74 13.30
C PRO A 90 -6.42 3.34 13.37
N LYS A 91 -6.62 4.42 14.13
CA LYS A 91 -7.94 5.09 14.20
C LYS A 91 -8.37 5.73 12.87
N LEU A 92 -7.41 6.22 12.08
CA LEU A 92 -7.68 6.75 10.73
C LEU A 92 -8.00 5.61 9.78
N LYS A 93 -7.26 4.50 9.88
CA LYS A 93 -7.48 3.26 9.12
C LYS A 93 -8.89 2.69 9.38
N ASP A 94 -9.32 2.61 10.63
CA ASP A 94 -10.69 2.21 11.00
C ASP A 94 -11.75 3.18 10.49
N GLN A 95 -11.53 4.51 10.62
CA GLN A 95 -12.48 5.49 10.10
C GLN A 95 -12.60 5.43 8.57
N ALA A 96 -11.48 5.22 7.86
CA ALA A 96 -11.45 5.04 6.42
C ALA A 96 -12.19 3.76 6.00
N ARG A 97 -12.05 2.66 6.75
CA ARG A 97 -12.83 1.44 6.54
C ARG A 97 -14.34 1.69 6.64
N CYS A 98 -14.80 2.30 7.74
CA CYS A 98 -16.24 2.55 7.94
C CYS A 98 -16.82 3.49 6.88
N LYS A 99 -16.05 4.50 6.43
CA LYS A 99 -16.48 5.39 5.34
C LYS A 99 -16.46 4.71 3.98
N PHE A 100 -15.48 3.85 3.73
CA PHE A 100 -15.41 3.02 2.53
C PHE A 100 -16.60 2.07 2.43
N GLU A 101 -16.93 1.39 3.52
CA GLU A 101 -18.08 0.47 3.65
C GLU A 101 -19.41 1.18 3.30
N ASN A 102 -19.67 2.35 3.89
CA ASN A 102 -20.82 3.18 3.53
C ASN A 102 -20.79 3.63 2.05
N ALA A 103 -19.60 3.95 1.51
CA ALA A 103 -19.46 4.40 0.12
C ALA A 103 -19.72 3.28 -0.89
N ILE A 104 -19.29 2.04 -0.62
CA ILE A 104 -19.59 0.91 -1.52
C ILE A 104 -21.07 0.52 -1.44
N GLU A 105 -21.71 0.55 -0.27
CA GLU A 105 -23.14 0.25 -0.13
C GLU A 105 -24.04 1.28 -0.86
N LEU A 106 -23.61 2.54 -0.92
CA LEU A 106 -24.34 3.60 -1.64
C LEU A 106 -23.99 3.70 -3.13
N CYS A 107 -22.79 3.25 -3.54
CA CYS A 107 -22.25 3.52 -4.88
C CYS A 107 -21.73 2.28 -5.64
N TRP A 108 -22.12 1.05 -5.25
CA TRP A 108 -21.77 -0.19 -5.97
C TRP A 108 -22.19 -0.20 -7.45
N ALA A 109 -23.25 0.52 -7.79
CA ALA A 109 -23.77 0.65 -9.15
C ALA A 109 -22.99 1.65 -10.02
N MET A 110 -21.98 2.33 -9.47
CA MET A 110 -21.10 3.22 -10.24
C MET A 110 -20.01 2.42 -10.95
N ASP A 111 -19.63 2.87 -12.15
CA ASP A 111 -18.57 2.25 -12.95
C ASP A 111 -17.22 2.15 -12.22
N ASP A 112 -16.97 2.96 -11.20
CA ASP A 112 -15.71 2.93 -10.42
C ASP A 112 -15.57 1.73 -9.46
N PHE A 113 -16.63 0.93 -9.25
CA PHE A 113 -16.61 -0.16 -8.27
C PHE A 113 -15.53 -1.22 -8.58
N HIS A 114 -15.33 -1.55 -9.85
CA HIS A 114 -14.32 -2.53 -10.28
C HIS A 114 -12.88 -1.97 -10.07
N HIS A 115 -12.66 -0.67 -10.29
CA HIS A 115 -11.41 0.01 -9.94
C HIS A 115 -11.16 -0.01 -8.43
N ALA A 116 -12.21 0.15 -7.61
CA ALA A 116 -12.10 0.08 -6.15
C ALA A 116 -11.66 -1.32 -5.68
N ILE A 117 -12.17 -2.39 -6.28
CA ILE A 117 -11.72 -3.77 -6.00
C ILE A 117 -10.23 -3.94 -6.33
N ALA A 118 -9.83 -3.63 -7.57
CA ALA A 118 -8.44 -3.79 -8.00
C ALA A 118 -7.46 -2.98 -7.13
N ASN A 119 -7.83 -1.75 -6.77
CA ASN A 119 -7.02 -0.90 -5.90
C ASN A 119 -6.99 -1.46 -4.46
N ALA A 120 -8.11 -1.88 -3.88
CA ALA A 120 -8.14 -2.46 -2.53
C ALA A 120 -7.29 -3.73 -2.39
N TYR A 121 -7.29 -4.62 -3.39
CA TYR A 121 -6.46 -5.83 -3.39
C TYR A 121 -4.96 -5.55 -3.67
N SER A 122 -4.64 -4.46 -4.38
CA SER A 122 -3.27 -3.95 -4.53
C SER A 122 -2.78 -3.17 -3.28
N ALA A 123 -3.70 -2.54 -2.56
CA ALA A 123 -3.46 -1.76 -1.34
C ALA A 123 -3.13 -2.63 -0.13
N THR A 124 -3.86 -3.75 0.01
CA THR A 124 -3.87 -4.57 1.23
C THR A 124 -2.96 -5.78 1.07
N SER A 125 -2.16 -6.06 2.10
CA SER A 125 -1.50 -7.36 2.22
C SER A 125 -2.53 -8.48 2.45
N PHE A 126 -2.16 -9.75 2.21
CA PHE A 126 -3.07 -10.88 2.35
C PHE A 126 -3.73 -11.02 3.74
N GLY A 127 -3.08 -10.53 4.79
CA GLY A 127 -3.64 -10.55 6.14
C GLY A 127 -4.66 -9.43 6.42
N ASP A 128 -4.71 -8.39 5.58
CA ASP A 128 -5.58 -7.24 5.82
C ASP A 128 -6.91 -7.37 5.06
N LYS A 129 -7.90 -7.87 5.80
CA LYS A 129 -9.26 -8.05 5.31
C LYS A 129 -10.16 -6.82 5.46
N GLY A 130 -9.66 -5.73 6.04
CA GLY A 130 -10.49 -4.57 6.39
C GLY A 130 -11.26 -3.97 5.22
N LEU A 131 -10.62 -3.86 4.06
CA LEU A 131 -11.25 -3.42 2.80
C LEU A 131 -11.81 -4.58 1.95
N ARG A 132 -11.33 -5.81 2.16
CA ARG A 132 -11.71 -6.99 1.36
C ARG A 132 -13.06 -7.55 1.74
N ASP A 133 -13.33 -7.72 3.04
CA ASP A 133 -14.60 -8.30 3.52
C ASP A 133 -15.82 -7.47 3.07
N PRO A 134 -15.83 -6.12 3.17
CA PRO A 134 -16.97 -5.33 2.69
C PRO A 134 -17.16 -5.42 1.18
N LEU A 135 -16.08 -5.42 0.39
CA LEU A 135 -16.14 -5.57 -1.06
C LEU A 135 -16.73 -6.93 -1.47
N VAL A 136 -16.30 -8.01 -0.83
CA VAL A 136 -16.83 -9.36 -1.08
C VAL A 136 -18.30 -9.43 -0.70
N ARG A 137 -18.71 -8.87 0.45
CA ARG A 137 -20.12 -8.81 0.88
C ARG A 137 -21.00 -8.10 -0.14
N VAL A 138 -20.68 -6.85 -0.49
CA VAL A 138 -21.46 -6.04 -1.44
C VAL A 138 -21.47 -6.68 -2.84
N SER A 139 -20.36 -7.31 -3.25
CA SER A 139 -20.30 -8.04 -4.51
C SER A 139 -21.20 -9.28 -4.54
N LEU A 140 -21.34 -10.01 -3.43
CA LEU A 140 -22.27 -11.14 -3.31
C LEU A 140 -23.73 -10.69 -3.27
N GLU A 141 -24.03 -9.58 -2.61
CA GLU A 141 -25.39 -9.01 -2.51
C GLU A 141 -25.91 -8.49 -3.86
N HIS A 142 -25.03 -8.00 -4.73
CA HIS A 142 -25.38 -7.45 -6.05
C HIS A 142 -24.82 -8.26 -7.23
N ILE A 143 -24.48 -9.53 -7.02
CA ILE A 143 -23.74 -10.35 -7.99
C ILE A 143 -24.44 -10.47 -9.34
N ASP A 144 -25.77 -10.62 -9.37
CA ASP A 144 -26.56 -10.77 -10.60
C ASP A 144 -26.47 -9.53 -11.52
N ALA A 145 -26.37 -8.33 -10.92
CA ALA A 145 -26.22 -7.07 -11.63
C ALA A 145 -24.76 -6.84 -12.05
N LEU A 146 -23.81 -7.08 -11.12
CA LEU A 146 -22.38 -6.89 -11.38
C LEU A 146 -21.84 -7.84 -12.46
N LEU A 147 -22.37 -9.07 -12.57
CA LEU A 147 -21.99 -10.00 -13.63
C LEU A 147 -22.44 -9.56 -15.05
N GLN A 148 -23.35 -8.59 -15.18
CA GLN A 148 -23.66 -7.98 -16.49
C GLN A 148 -22.58 -6.97 -16.93
N VAL A 149 -21.75 -6.49 -16.00
CA VAL A 149 -20.71 -5.50 -16.27
C VAL A 149 -19.42 -6.19 -16.72
N GLU A 150 -18.97 -5.90 -17.94
CA GLU A 150 -17.77 -6.51 -18.51
C GLU A 150 -16.51 -6.19 -17.69
N GLU A 151 -16.38 -4.95 -17.21
CA GLU A 151 -15.24 -4.52 -16.39
C GLU A 151 -15.15 -5.26 -15.05
N PHE A 152 -16.29 -5.59 -14.43
CA PHE A 152 -16.31 -6.42 -13.20
C PHE A 152 -15.86 -7.85 -13.50
N ARG A 153 -16.29 -8.41 -14.64
CA ARG A 153 -15.80 -9.72 -15.12
C ARG A 153 -14.31 -9.71 -15.42
N ARG A 154 -13.77 -8.61 -15.96
CA ARG A 154 -12.32 -8.44 -16.15
C ARG A 154 -11.58 -8.45 -14.81
N VAL A 155 -12.06 -7.68 -13.82
CA VAL A 155 -11.46 -7.65 -12.48
C VAL A 155 -11.51 -9.00 -11.76
N LEU A 156 -12.56 -9.81 -11.95
CA LEU A 156 -12.59 -11.20 -11.47
C LEU A 156 -11.47 -12.08 -12.07
N THR A 157 -11.10 -11.84 -13.34
CA THR A 157 -10.01 -12.59 -14.01
C THR A 157 -8.61 -12.06 -13.68
N GLU A 158 -8.47 -10.74 -13.51
CA GLU A 158 -7.19 -10.09 -13.16
C GLU A 158 -6.84 -10.27 -11.67
N THR A 159 -7.85 -10.19 -10.80
CA THR A 159 -7.68 -10.23 -9.34
C THR A 159 -8.11 -11.59 -8.80
N LEU A 160 -7.31 -12.62 -9.09
CA LEU A 160 -7.58 -14.01 -8.65
C LEU A 160 -7.81 -14.14 -7.13
N GLY A 161 -7.18 -13.28 -6.32
CA GLY A 161 -7.43 -13.22 -4.88
C GLY A 161 -8.87 -12.84 -4.52
N PHE A 162 -9.47 -11.89 -5.25
CA PHE A 162 -10.86 -11.49 -5.06
C PHE A 162 -11.83 -12.59 -5.49
N ALA A 163 -11.59 -13.24 -6.63
CA ALA A 163 -12.39 -14.38 -7.07
C ALA A 163 -12.29 -15.57 -6.08
N ALA A 164 -11.10 -15.81 -5.52
CA ALA A 164 -10.91 -16.82 -4.49
C ALA A 164 -11.63 -16.47 -3.18
N ASP A 165 -11.58 -15.23 -2.72
CA ASP A 165 -12.26 -14.77 -1.50
C ASP A 165 -13.80 -14.78 -1.68
N LEU A 166 -14.30 -14.49 -2.90
CA LEU A 166 -15.72 -14.57 -3.26
C LEU A 166 -16.29 -16.00 -3.17
N VAL A 167 -15.51 -17.01 -3.58
CA VAL A 167 -15.91 -18.44 -3.53
C VAL A 167 -15.66 -19.05 -2.15
N GLN A 168 -14.60 -18.63 -1.45
CA GLN A 168 -14.29 -19.10 -0.09
C GLN A 168 -15.20 -18.52 0.98
N THR A 169 -15.83 -17.37 0.73
CA THR A 169 -16.88 -16.85 1.59
C THR A 169 -18.10 -17.75 1.39
N PRO A 170 -18.44 -18.64 2.35
CA PRO A 170 -19.67 -19.42 2.22
C PRO A 170 -20.85 -18.43 2.16
N HIS A 171 -21.95 -18.81 1.50
CA HIS A 171 -23.22 -18.10 1.61
C HIS A 171 -23.71 -18.15 3.07
N CYS A 172 -23.16 -17.27 3.91
CA CYS A 172 -23.45 -17.19 5.32
C CYS A 172 -24.85 -16.60 5.47
N GLY A 173 -25.82 -17.47 5.69
CA GLY A 173 -27.21 -17.09 5.88
C GLY A 173 -27.35 -16.16 7.08
N LYS A 174 -27.40 -14.84 6.81
CA LYS A 174 -27.89 -13.73 7.65
C LYS A 174 -27.98 -14.06 9.14
N SER A 175 -26.84 -14.10 9.83
CA SER A 175 -26.79 -14.22 11.30
C SER A 175 -26.32 -12.92 11.96
N TRP A 176 -27.02 -11.80 11.70
CA TRP A 176 -26.94 -10.63 12.57
C TRP A 176 -27.69 -10.91 13.88
N GLY A 177 -27.09 -11.77 14.70
CA GLY A 177 -27.44 -11.94 16.11
C GLY A 177 -26.93 -10.76 16.93
N LEU A 178 -27.49 -9.56 16.72
CA LEU A 178 -27.38 -8.48 17.68
C LEU A 178 -28.55 -8.61 18.67
N GLU A 179 -28.30 -9.46 19.66
CA GLU A 179 -29.11 -9.62 20.86
C GLU A 179 -29.35 -8.24 21.52
N LYS A 180 -30.60 -7.77 21.42
CA LYS A 180 -31.09 -6.65 22.23
C LYS A 180 -31.38 -7.16 23.63
N SER A 181 -30.66 -6.67 24.64
CA SER A 181 -31.12 -6.41 26.03
C SER A 181 -29.93 -6.38 27.03
N PRO A 182 -30.12 -5.87 28.25
CA PRO A 182 -31.32 -5.24 28.82
C PRO A 182 -31.44 -3.74 28.49
#